data_AF-A0A1T4PA09-F1
#
_entry.id   AF-A0A1T4PA09-F1
#
_cell.length_a   1.000
_cell.length_b   1.000
_cell.length_c   1.000
_cell.angle_alpha   90.00
_cell.angle_beta   90.00
_cell.angle_gamma   90.00
#
_symmetry.space_group_name_H-M   'P 1'
#
loop_
_entity.id
_entity.type
_entity.pdbx_description
1 polymer ?
#
loop_
_entity_poly.entity_id
_entity_poly.type
_entity_poly.pdbx_seq_one_letter_code
_entity_poly.pdbx_strand_id
1 'polypeptide(L)'
;MRYKNKNIRWYYSVMYTVFVIGSVVIGLGLLLMIIGLISTSKRLNNVQHIDTVLQDSGNHAGNAAYFDITESPVFLSSYKKDDYYLITDGNEYRIAELGGKEYEKIKSAVDETGSYHVCGMTHFIVDSDTRKDIASKVSSLTGQNMTSKTMDDVLGDVVIECMKINFWNLYKNSAGMVGIIIVPIFLILLFLPSFYELRTSRKVTSLGNITAKEIDAEACKDGSVWLSDLRIYVTENMVLGIISDAKKHYGQVALKYNEIQRIYGYNKSDENKPVERSYIVEAVAVDGNKYILSDSKMTWSSDDWTNEMDTLFELIKDKNPNVQCEPDDVKYLTYRFAYTVLDEDGNESSEMAVDAEDIISDFNSSNLESYFKPADAIVSMKMSIPADGVVEITTGFFGDREEEVKPVLYDFLKGQLMDGWGEDVNMDYGCVIDFKELDVH
;
A
#
# COMPACT_ATOMS: atom_id res chain seq x y z
N MET A 1 -14.97 -9.47 -6.38
CA MET A 1 -14.87 -10.02 -7.75
C MET A 1 -13.40 -10.07 -8.15
N ARG A 2 -12.97 -11.08 -8.91
CA ARG A 2 -11.65 -11.08 -9.59
C ARG A 2 -11.89 -10.62 -11.02
N TYR A 3 -11.09 -9.67 -11.50
CA TYR A 3 -11.11 -9.29 -12.92
C TYR A 3 -10.68 -10.49 -13.77
N LYS A 4 -11.43 -10.75 -14.84
CA LYS A 4 -11.08 -11.74 -15.87
C LYS A 4 -10.06 -11.16 -16.82
N ASN A 5 -10.18 -9.87 -17.17
CA ASN A 5 -9.25 -9.22 -18.09
C ASN A 5 -7.83 -9.20 -17.52
N LYS A 6 -6.85 -9.65 -18.32
CA LYS A 6 -5.45 -9.80 -17.87
C LYS A 6 -4.81 -8.47 -17.49
N ASN A 7 -5.02 -7.41 -18.27
CA ASN A 7 -4.36 -6.12 -18.07
C ASN A 7 -4.94 -5.43 -16.84
N ILE A 8 -6.28 -5.38 -16.73
CA ILE A 8 -6.94 -4.88 -15.51
C ILE A 8 -6.40 -5.67 -14.32
N ARG A 9 -6.49 -7.01 -14.34
CA ARG A 9 -6.01 -7.87 -13.25
C ARG A 9 -4.55 -7.64 -12.85
N TRP A 10 -3.65 -7.34 -13.80
CA TRP A 10 -2.24 -7.08 -13.51
C TRP A 10 -2.07 -5.94 -12.52
N TYR A 11 -2.75 -4.81 -12.76
CA TYR A 11 -2.76 -3.64 -11.86
C TYR A 11 -3.39 -3.93 -10.49
N TYR A 12 -4.15 -5.01 -10.30
CA TYR A 12 -4.71 -5.38 -8.98
C TYR A 12 -4.03 -6.59 -8.34
N SER A 13 -3.11 -7.25 -9.04
CA SER A 13 -2.63 -8.59 -8.70
C SER A 13 -1.80 -8.62 -7.41
N VAL A 14 -0.92 -7.63 -7.21
CA VAL A 14 -0.05 -7.53 -6.03
C VAL A 14 -0.87 -7.31 -4.77
N MET A 15 -1.74 -6.29 -4.76
CA MET A 15 -2.58 -5.98 -3.60
C MET A 15 -3.57 -7.11 -3.28
N TYR A 16 -4.12 -7.74 -4.31
CA TYR A 16 -4.99 -8.90 -4.12
C TYR A 16 -4.22 -10.08 -3.51
N THR A 17 -2.98 -10.31 -3.93
CA THR A 17 -2.12 -11.38 -3.38
C THR A 17 -1.79 -11.11 -1.91
N VAL A 18 -1.39 -9.88 -1.56
CA VAL A 18 -1.15 -9.46 -0.17
C VAL A 18 -2.41 -9.65 0.68
N PHE A 19 -3.58 -9.28 0.16
CA PHE A 19 -4.85 -9.48 0.84
C PHE A 19 -5.17 -10.96 1.10
N VAL A 20 -4.95 -11.85 0.11
CA VAL A 20 -5.20 -13.29 0.26
C VAL A 20 -4.25 -13.90 1.29
N ILE A 21 -2.95 -13.62 1.20
CA ILE A 21 -1.95 -14.10 2.16
C ILE A 21 -2.29 -13.59 3.57
N GLY A 22 -2.59 -12.29 3.69
CA GLY A 22 -2.99 -11.69 4.95
C GLY A 22 -4.23 -12.35 5.56
N SER A 23 -5.24 -12.67 4.74
CA SER A 23 -6.45 -13.38 5.18
C SER A 23 -6.13 -14.77 5.75
N VAL A 24 -5.23 -15.52 5.10
CA VAL A 24 -4.81 -16.86 5.56
C VAL A 24 -4.06 -16.76 6.90
N VAL A 25 -3.12 -15.82 7.01
CA VAL A 25 -2.35 -15.60 8.25
C VAL A 25 -3.26 -15.20 9.41
N ILE A 26 -4.24 -14.32 9.18
CA ILE A 26 -5.25 -13.95 10.19
C ILE A 26 -6.06 -15.17 10.60
N GLY A 27 -6.51 -15.98 9.64
CA GLY A 27 -7.24 -17.22 9.91
C GLY A 27 -6.46 -18.19 10.78
N LEU A 28 -5.16 -18.37 10.51
CA LEU A 28 -4.26 -19.20 11.31
C LEU A 28 -4.07 -18.62 12.73
N GLY A 29 -3.89 -17.30 12.85
CA GLY A 29 -3.74 -16.65 14.15
C GLY A 29 -5.00 -16.78 15.02
N LEU A 30 -6.20 -16.64 14.43
CA LEU A 30 -7.47 -16.88 15.12
C LEU A 30 -7.63 -18.34 15.54
N LEU A 31 -7.26 -19.28 14.68
CA LEU A 31 -7.29 -20.71 15.00
C LEU A 31 -6.37 -21.03 16.20
N LEU A 32 -5.14 -20.52 16.20
CA LEU A 32 -4.20 -20.67 17.31
C LEU A 32 -4.74 -20.05 18.60
N MET A 33 -5.41 -18.91 18.51
CA MET A 33 -6.07 -18.28 19.66
C MET A 33 -7.16 -19.19 20.24
N ILE A 34 -8.04 -19.75 19.40
CA ILE A 34 -9.11 -20.67 19.84
C ILE A 34 -8.51 -21.93 20.46
N ILE A 35 -7.49 -22.53 19.85
CA ILE A 35 -6.79 -23.72 20.40
C ILE A 35 -6.18 -23.39 21.76
N GLY A 36 -5.54 -22.23 21.91
CA GLY A 36 -4.98 -21.76 23.18
C GLY A 36 -6.05 -21.62 24.26
N LEU A 37 -7.23 -21.09 23.93
CA LEU A 37 -8.36 -20.97 24.84
C LEU A 37 -8.92 -22.34 25.25
N ILE A 38 -9.11 -23.27 24.30
CA ILE A 38 -9.62 -24.62 24.57
C ILE A 38 -8.63 -25.42 25.41
N SER A 39 -7.34 -25.39 25.07
CA SER A 39 -6.28 -26.08 25.80
C SER A 39 -6.25 -25.63 27.25
N THR A 40 -6.31 -24.30 27.47
CA THR A 40 -6.30 -23.74 28.82
C THR A 40 -7.58 -24.07 29.58
N SER A 41 -8.76 -24.00 28.94
CA SER A 41 -10.02 -24.41 29.56
C SER A 41 -10.03 -25.88 29.98
N LYS A 42 -9.46 -26.79 29.17
CA LYS A 42 -9.34 -28.20 29.55
C LYS A 42 -8.43 -28.40 30.77
N ARG A 43 -7.30 -27.68 30.83
CA ARG A 43 -6.42 -27.71 32.02
C ARG A 43 -7.15 -27.22 33.26
N LEU A 44 -7.92 -26.14 33.13
CA LEU A 44 -8.69 -25.57 34.24
C LEU A 44 -9.86 -26.43 34.73
N ASN A 45 -10.42 -27.31 33.90
CA ASN A 45 -11.46 -28.25 34.33
C ASN A 45 -10.89 -29.51 35.02
N ASN A 46 -9.57 -29.71 34.98
CA ASN A 46 -8.89 -30.85 35.59
C ASN A 46 -7.99 -30.38 36.74
N VAL A 47 -8.56 -29.62 37.67
CA VAL A 47 -7.83 -29.13 38.85
C VAL A 47 -7.57 -30.28 39.79
N GLN A 48 -6.32 -30.43 40.22
CA GLN A 48 -5.88 -31.45 41.17
C GLN A 48 -5.29 -30.79 42.41
N HIS A 49 -5.18 -31.54 43.51
CA HIS A 49 -4.46 -31.03 44.69
C HIS A 49 -3.00 -30.79 44.31
N ILE A 50 -2.38 -29.71 44.82
CA ILE A 50 -1.00 -29.35 44.47
C ILE A 50 -0.01 -30.50 44.71
N ASP A 51 -0.24 -31.32 45.74
CA ASP A 51 0.64 -32.46 46.05
C ASP A 51 0.55 -33.56 45.00
N THR A 52 -0.62 -33.74 44.38
CA THR A 52 -0.76 -34.64 43.23
C THR A 52 0.04 -34.12 42.05
N VAL A 53 0.02 -32.81 41.81
CA VAL A 53 0.81 -32.17 40.74
C VAL A 53 2.33 -32.34 40.99
N LEU A 54 2.77 -32.31 42.25
CA LEU A 54 4.17 -32.51 42.64
C LEU A 54 4.63 -33.98 42.55
N GLN A 55 3.69 -34.93 42.58
CA GLN A 55 3.96 -36.37 42.48
C GLN A 55 3.93 -36.88 41.03
N ASP A 56 3.28 -36.15 40.12
CA ASP A 56 3.14 -36.53 38.72
C ASP A 56 4.48 -36.45 37.96
N SER A 57 4.82 -37.49 37.18
CA SER A 57 6.06 -37.48 36.40
C SER A 57 5.96 -36.49 35.23
N GLY A 58 6.69 -35.36 35.27
CA GLY A 58 6.77 -34.44 34.15
C GLY A 58 7.09 -33.00 34.54
N ASN A 59 6.65 -32.05 33.72
CA ASN A 59 6.75 -30.63 34.06
C ASN A 59 5.60 -30.27 35.02
N HIS A 60 5.95 -29.94 36.27
CA HIS A 60 4.96 -29.58 37.29
C HIS A 60 4.41 -28.16 37.09
N ALA A 61 5.07 -27.30 36.30
CA ALA A 61 4.60 -25.95 35.99
C ALA A 61 3.59 -25.92 34.83
N GLY A 62 2.62 -25.01 34.93
CA GLY A 62 1.55 -24.82 33.94
C GLY A 62 0.38 -25.79 34.10
N ASN A 63 0.26 -26.45 35.25
CA ASN A 63 -0.87 -27.28 35.65
C ASN A 63 -1.85 -26.47 36.51
N ALA A 64 -3.14 -26.82 36.45
CA ALA A 64 -4.13 -26.22 37.33
C ALA A 64 -4.15 -26.99 38.66
N ALA A 65 -3.90 -26.28 39.75
CA ALA A 65 -3.85 -26.86 41.09
C ALA A 65 -4.82 -26.15 42.04
N TYR A 66 -5.25 -26.87 43.07
CA TYR A 66 -5.88 -26.28 44.23
C TYR A 66 -5.12 -26.60 45.52
N PHE A 67 -5.33 -25.77 46.52
CA PHE A 67 -4.84 -25.97 47.88
C PHE A 67 -5.87 -25.43 48.87
N ASP A 68 -6.10 -26.14 49.97
CA ASP A 68 -7.03 -25.72 51.01
C ASP A 68 -6.26 -25.02 52.13
N ILE A 69 -6.45 -23.70 52.27
CA ILE A 69 -5.74 -22.89 53.24
C ILE A 69 -6.52 -22.90 54.55
N THR A 70 -5.92 -23.32 55.65
CA THR A 70 -6.57 -23.34 56.98
C THR A 70 -6.05 -22.28 57.94
N GLU A 71 -4.92 -21.64 57.62
CA GLU A 71 -4.36 -20.53 58.39
C GLU A 71 -4.10 -19.29 57.52
N SER A 72 -4.10 -18.10 58.15
CA SER A 72 -3.82 -16.84 57.45
C SER A 72 -2.46 -16.89 56.71
N PRO A 73 -2.41 -16.55 55.41
CA PRO A 73 -1.16 -16.55 54.64
C PRO A 73 -0.09 -15.63 55.26
N VAL A 74 1.17 -16.09 55.33
CA VAL A 74 2.28 -15.31 55.91
C VAL A 74 3.15 -14.76 54.79
N PHE A 75 3.31 -13.43 54.74
CA PHE A 75 4.15 -12.79 53.72
C PHE A 75 5.61 -13.24 53.82
N LEU A 76 6.19 -13.60 52.67
CA LEU A 76 7.57 -14.08 52.56
C LEU A 76 8.48 -13.05 51.89
N SER A 77 8.15 -12.66 50.66
CA SER A 77 8.96 -11.75 49.84
C SER A 77 8.12 -11.18 48.71
N SER A 78 8.65 -10.16 48.03
CA SER A 78 8.07 -9.59 46.82
C SER A 78 9.10 -9.57 45.69
N TYR A 79 8.66 -9.89 44.48
CA TYR A 79 9.47 -9.78 43.28
C TYR A 79 8.68 -9.06 42.20
N LYS A 80 9.19 -7.92 41.72
CA LYS A 80 8.52 -7.04 40.75
C LYS A 80 7.11 -6.64 41.20
N LYS A 81 6.06 -7.28 40.69
CA LYS A 81 4.64 -7.00 40.99
C LYS A 81 3.96 -8.16 41.73
N ASP A 82 4.74 -9.18 42.09
CA ASP A 82 4.26 -10.48 42.52
C ASP A 82 4.69 -10.67 43.98
N ASP A 83 3.72 -10.85 44.88
CA ASP A 83 3.94 -11.03 46.32
C ASP A 83 3.78 -12.51 46.70
N TYR A 84 4.78 -13.07 47.36
CA TYR A 84 4.83 -14.48 47.76
C TYR A 84 4.46 -14.65 49.23
N TYR A 85 3.63 -15.65 49.50
CA TYR A 85 3.12 -15.97 50.81
C TYR A 85 3.31 -17.45 51.12
N LEU A 86 3.60 -17.76 52.38
CA LEU A 86 3.54 -19.10 52.93
C LEU A 86 2.09 -19.42 53.27
N ILE A 87 1.61 -20.54 52.79
CA ILE A 87 0.26 -21.05 53.03
C ILE A 87 0.36 -22.47 53.59
N THR A 88 -0.65 -22.87 54.36
CA THR A 88 -0.71 -24.20 54.99
C THR A 88 -2.15 -24.71 55.04
N ASP A 89 -2.31 -26.01 54.87
CA ASP A 89 -3.56 -26.75 55.11
C ASP A 89 -3.63 -27.30 56.54
N GLY A 90 -2.61 -27.06 57.35
CA GLY A 90 -2.44 -27.57 58.72
C GLY A 90 -1.54 -28.81 58.80
N ASN A 91 -1.22 -29.43 57.66
CA ASN A 91 -0.29 -30.56 57.57
C ASN A 91 1.00 -30.17 56.87
N GLU A 92 0.90 -29.46 55.74
CA GLU A 92 2.01 -29.14 54.86
C GLU A 92 2.06 -27.66 54.49
N TYR A 93 3.29 -27.15 54.32
CA TYR A 93 3.52 -25.77 53.89
C TYR A 93 3.75 -25.71 52.38
N ARG A 94 3.16 -24.70 51.73
CA ARG A 94 3.34 -24.39 50.31
C ARG A 94 3.55 -22.89 50.10
N ILE A 95 4.03 -22.52 48.93
CA ILE A 95 4.15 -21.11 48.53
C ILE A 95 3.03 -20.78 47.55
N ALA A 96 2.38 -19.65 47.79
CA ALA A 96 1.43 -19.04 46.87
C ALA A 96 1.87 -17.64 46.47
N GLU A 97 1.62 -17.29 45.22
CA GLU A 97 1.67 -15.91 44.76
C GLU A 97 0.26 -15.32 44.88
N LEU A 98 0.11 -14.25 45.67
CA LEU A 98 -1.19 -13.62 45.94
C LEU A 98 -1.13 -12.13 45.58
N GLY A 99 -2.15 -11.65 44.85
CA GLY A 99 -2.39 -10.22 44.78
C GLY A 99 -2.97 -9.67 46.09
N GLY A 100 -2.75 -8.38 46.37
CA GLY A 100 -3.22 -7.78 47.63
C GLY A 100 -4.73 -7.90 47.89
N LYS A 101 -5.57 -7.96 46.83
CA LYS A 101 -7.02 -8.19 46.97
C LYS A 101 -7.34 -9.66 47.28
N GLU A 102 -6.61 -10.58 46.66
CA GLU A 102 -6.73 -12.01 46.89
C GLU A 102 -6.31 -12.37 48.33
N TYR A 103 -5.21 -11.79 48.82
CA TYR A 103 -4.75 -11.97 50.20
C TYR A 103 -5.82 -11.56 51.22
N GLU A 104 -6.36 -10.33 51.13
CA GLU A 104 -7.38 -9.86 52.06
C GLU A 104 -8.63 -10.76 52.04
N LYS A 105 -9.02 -11.24 50.86
CA LYS A 105 -10.14 -12.17 50.71
C LYS A 105 -9.88 -13.51 51.40
N ILE A 106 -8.70 -14.11 51.19
CA ILE A 106 -8.32 -15.39 51.80
C ILE A 106 -8.30 -15.22 53.32
N LYS A 107 -7.65 -14.15 53.81
CA LYS A 107 -7.53 -13.86 55.24
C LYS A 107 -8.90 -13.74 55.91
N SER A 108 -9.78 -12.88 55.39
CA SER A 108 -11.14 -12.73 55.95
C SER A 108 -11.93 -14.04 55.94
N ALA A 109 -11.81 -14.84 54.87
CA ALA A 109 -12.54 -16.10 54.77
C ALA A 109 -12.01 -17.19 55.73
N VAL A 110 -10.70 -17.27 55.92
CA VAL A 110 -10.09 -18.17 56.90
C VAL A 110 -10.49 -17.76 58.33
N ASP A 111 -10.48 -16.46 58.64
CA ASP A 111 -10.90 -15.95 59.96
C ASP A 111 -12.39 -16.21 60.24
N GLU A 112 -13.26 -16.17 59.23
CA GLU A 112 -14.71 -16.38 59.36
C GLU A 112 -15.14 -17.85 59.33
N THR A 113 -14.54 -18.66 58.45
CA THR A 113 -15.01 -20.02 58.12
C THR A 113 -14.00 -21.12 58.43
N GLY A 114 -12.79 -20.77 58.88
CA GLY A 114 -11.73 -21.69 59.27
C GLY A 114 -10.96 -22.33 58.11
N SER A 115 -11.38 -22.11 56.86
CA SER A 115 -10.63 -22.57 55.69
C SER A 115 -10.98 -21.78 54.42
N TYR A 116 -10.11 -21.80 53.42
CA TYR A 116 -10.38 -21.23 52.10
C TYR A 116 -9.78 -22.07 50.99
N HIS A 117 -10.62 -22.49 50.05
CA HIS A 117 -10.22 -23.24 48.86
C HIS A 117 -9.65 -22.30 47.81
N VAL A 118 -8.35 -22.40 47.53
CA VAL A 118 -7.69 -21.61 46.49
C VAL A 118 -7.37 -22.45 45.27
N CYS A 119 -7.68 -21.92 44.08
CA CYS A 119 -7.35 -22.53 42.80
C CYS A 119 -6.47 -21.59 41.99
N GLY A 120 -5.51 -22.16 41.26
CA GLY A 120 -4.53 -21.39 40.52
C GLY A 120 -3.76 -22.23 39.50
N MET A 121 -2.75 -21.60 38.90
CA MET A 121 -1.81 -22.26 37.99
C MET A 121 -0.45 -22.39 38.67
N THR A 122 0.22 -23.51 38.47
CA THR A 122 1.57 -23.72 39.02
C THR A 122 2.64 -23.06 38.16
N HIS A 123 3.66 -22.46 38.76
CA HIS A 123 4.84 -21.98 38.03
C HIS A 123 6.12 -22.06 38.88
N PHE A 124 7.28 -21.92 38.23
CA PHE A 124 8.58 -21.92 38.90
C PHE A 124 8.98 -20.52 39.35
N ILE A 125 9.49 -20.39 40.57
CA ILE A 125 10.25 -19.19 40.95
C ILE A 125 11.63 -19.30 40.28
N VAL A 126 11.84 -18.55 39.19
CA VAL A 126 13.10 -18.59 38.42
C VAL A 126 14.19 -17.73 39.06
N ASP A 127 13.80 -16.68 39.77
CA ASP A 127 14.73 -15.70 40.33
C ASP A 127 15.46 -16.24 41.58
N SER A 128 16.78 -16.35 41.49
CA SER A 128 17.59 -17.01 42.52
C SER A 128 17.66 -16.23 43.84
N ASP A 129 17.54 -14.90 43.79
CA ASP A 129 17.62 -14.07 45.00
C ASP A 129 16.29 -14.08 45.74
N THR A 130 15.17 -14.02 45.00
CA THR A 130 13.82 -14.25 45.54
C THR A 130 13.72 -15.60 46.26
N ARG A 131 14.27 -16.68 45.67
CA ARG A 131 14.32 -18.00 46.32
C ARG A 131 15.15 -18.01 47.61
N LYS A 132 16.26 -17.26 47.67
CA LYS A 132 17.08 -17.15 48.89
C LYS A 132 16.32 -16.42 49.99
N ASP A 133 15.66 -15.32 49.65
CA ASP A 133 14.90 -14.52 50.59
C ASP A 133 13.74 -15.31 51.18
N ILE A 134 12.99 -16.02 50.31
CA ILE A 134 11.93 -16.94 50.72
C ILE A 134 12.49 -18.03 51.65
N ALA A 135 13.54 -18.75 51.25
CA ALA A 135 14.11 -19.84 52.06
C ALA A 135 14.59 -19.35 53.44
N SER A 136 15.24 -18.19 53.50
CA SER A 136 15.67 -17.55 54.75
C SER A 136 14.46 -17.22 55.65
N LYS A 137 13.41 -16.65 55.06
CA LYS A 137 12.21 -16.27 55.80
C LYS A 137 11.45 -17.48 56.31
N VAL A 138 11.25 -18.51 55.48
CA VAL A 138 10.60 -19.76 55.89
C VAL A 138 11.41 -20.47 56.98
N SER A 139 12.74 -20.49 56.88
CA SER A 139 13.59 -21.06 57.93
C SER A 139 13.37 -20.40 59.28
N SER A 140 13.23 -19.07 59.29
CA SER A 140 12.97 -18.31 60.52
C SER A 140 11.58 -18.56 61.10
N LEU A 141 10.59 -18.85 60.25
CA LEU A 141 9.19 -19.03 60.65
C LEU A 141 8.90 -20.47 61.10
N THR A 142 9.49 -21.46 60.44
CA THR A 142 9.23 -22.89 60.68
C THR A 142 10.28 -23.54 61.60
N GLY A 143 11.42 -22.88 61.82
CA GLY A 143 12.55 -23.43 62.57
C GLY A 143 13.34 -24.51 61.82
N GLN A 144 12.97 -24.82 60.57
CA GLN A 144 13.68 -25.76 59.72
C GLN A 144 14.85 -25.05 59.02
N ASN A 145 16.01 -25.69 58.91
CA ASN A 145 17.14 -25.11 58.19
C ASN A 145 16.94 -25.28 56.67
N MET A 146 16.47 -24.24 55.99
CA MET A 146 16.16 -24.25 54.56
C MET A 146 17.09 -23.32 53.78
N THR A 147 17.54 -23.81 52.63
CA THR A 147 18.34 -23.02 51.68
C THR A 147 17.61 -22.95 50.34
N SER A 148 17.99 -22.04 49.46
CA SER A 148 17.38 -21.94 48.12
C SER A 148 17.50 -23.22 47.27
N LYS A 149 18.40 -24.16 47.65
CA LYS A 149 18.59 -25.45 46.98
C LYS A 149 17.74 -26.57 47.57
N THR A 150 17.40 -26.48 48.85
CA THR A 150 16.62 -27.49 49.59
C THR A 150 15.16 -27.05 49.78
N MET A 151 14.81 -25.86 49.28
CA MET A 151 13.46 -25.30 49.33
C MET A 151 12.47 -26.18 48.58
N ASP A 152 12.85 -26.68 47.40
CA ASP A 152 11.96 -27.51 46.57
C ASP A 152 11.65 -28.86 47.24
N ASP A 153 12.63 -29.43 47.97
CA ASP A 153 12.46 -30.68 48.70
C ASP A 153 11.43 -30.58 49.85
N VAL A 154 11.16 -29.37 50.34
CA VAL A 154 10.33 -29.13 51.54
C VAL A 154 9.02 -28.44 51.21
N LEU A 155 9.04 -27.47 50.28
CA LEU A 155 7.87 -26.64 49.93
C LEU A 155 7.27 -26.98 48.56
N GLY A 156 7.90 -27.89 47.81
CA GLY A 156 7.58 -28.16 46.41
C GLY A 156 8.37 -27.27 45.45
N ASP A 157 8.56 -27.76 44.23
CA ASP A 157 9.35 -27.09 43.18
C ASP A 157 8.58 -26.01 42.42
N VAL A 158 7.25 -26.02 42.52
CA VAL A 158 6.35 -25.04 41.93
C VAL A 158 5.48 -24.35 42.98
N VAL A 159 5.07 -23.12 42.66
CA VAL A 159 4.17 -22.32 43.50
C VAL A 159 2.84 -22.13 42.83
N ILE A 160 1.77 -21.93 43.61
CA ILE A 160 0.43 -21.69 43.08
C ILE A 160 0.19 -20.18 42.88
N GLU A 161 0.06 -19.75 41.62
CA GLU A 161 -0.39 -18.41 41.27
C GLU A 161 -1.90 -18.34 41.50
N CYS A 162 -2.32 -17.63 42.55
CA CYS A 162 -3.72 -17.52 42.91
C CYS A 162 -4.38 -16.47 42.03
N MET A 163 -4.96 -16.92 40.93
CA MET A 163 -5.56 -16.05 39.93
C MET A 163 -7.06 -16.32 39.78
N LYS A 164 -7.86 -15.24 39.73
CA LYS A 164 -9.23 -15.34 39.21
C LYS A 164 -9.12 -15.66 37.72
N ILE A 165 -9.77 -16.74 37.28
CA ILE A 165 -9.79 -17.16 35.87
C ILE A 165 -10.47 -16.05 35.06
N ASN A 166 -9.66 -15.23 34.38
CA ASN A 166 -10.11 -14.22 33.46
C ASN A 166 -9.17 -14.17 32.25
N PHE A 167 -9.64 -13.54 31.17
CA PHE A 167 -8.96 -13.45 29.89
C PHE A 167 -7.50 -12.95 29.98
N TRP A 168 -7.18 -12.06 30.92
CA TRP A 168 -5.86 -11.44 31.07
C TRP A 168 -4.81 -12.35 31.72
N ASN A 169 -5.22 -13.23 32.62
CA ASN A 169 -4.30 -14.19 33.23
C ASN A 169 -4.13 -15.43 32.34
N LEU A 170 -5.16 -15.78 31.55
CA LEU A 170 -5.04 -16.72 30.41
C LEU A 170 -4.08 -16.18 29.32
N TYR A 171 -4.02 -14.87 29.15
CA TYR A 171 -3.14 -14.17 28.19
C TYR A 171 -1.67 -14.32 28.57
N LYS A 172 -1.28 -14.24 29.86
CA LYS A 172 0.14 -14.36 30.27
C LYS A 172 0.73 -15.77 30.12
N ASN A 173 -0.08 -16.80 30.34
CA ASN A 173 0.41 -18.16 30.62
C ASN A 173 0.18 -19.18 29.48
N SER A 174 -0.24 -18.75 28.28
CA SER A 174 -0.54 -19.66 27.17
C SER A 174 0.09 -19.27 25.83
N ALA A 175 0.23 -20.25 24.93
CA ALA A 175 0.66 -20.07 23.52
C ALA A 175 -0.25 -19.12 22.70
N GLY A 176 -1.38 -18.66 23.27
CA GLY A 176 -2.28 -17.69 22.67
C GLY A 176 -1.73 -16.26 22.56
N MET A 177 -0.65 -15.90 23.29
CA MET A 177 0.01 -14.60 23.14
C MET A 177 0.49 -14.35 21.71
N VAL A 178 0.99 -15.40 21.05
CA VAL A 178 1.49 -15.31 19.67
C VAL A 178 0.34 -14.95 18.72
N GLY A 179 -0.83 -15.59 18.87
CA GLY A 179 -2.02 -15.26 18.09
C GLY A 179 -2.56 -13.86 18.37
N ILE A 180 -2.57 -13.41 19.63
CA ILE A 180 -3.13 -12.10 20.03
C ILE A 180 -2.18 -10.94 19.70
N ILE A 181 -0.87 -11.13 19.60
CA ILE A 181 0.07 -10.07 19.17
C ILE A 181 0.19 -10.04 17.65
N ILE A 182 0.29 -11.20 17.01
CA ILE A 182 0.44 -11.29 15.55
C ILE A 182 -0.84 -10.86 14.84
N VAL A 183 -2.03 -11.27 15.30
CA VAL A 183 -3.29 -10.97 14.60
C VAL A 183 -3.58 -9.47 14.50
N PRO A 184 -3.52 -8.65 15.57
CA PRO A 184 -3.77 -7.21 15.49
C PRO A 184 -2.67 -6.47 14.74
N ILE A 185 -1.40 -6.85 14.91
CA ILE A 185 -0.30 -6.21 14.19
C ILE A 185 -0.42 -6.46 12.68
N PHE A 186 -0.68 -7.70 12.26
CA PHE A 186 -0.91 -8.02 10.84
C PHE A 186 -2.23 -7.43 10.31
N LEU A 187 -3.31 -7.42 11.10
CA LEU A 187 -4.57 -6.76 10.72
C LEU A 187 -4.38 -5.26 10.48
N ILE A 188 -3.71 -4.58 11.40
CA ILE A 188 -3.61 -3.12 11.37
C ILE A 188 -2.58 -2.67 10.34
N LEU A 189 -1.40 -3.30 10.29
CA LEU A 189 -0.30 -2.82 9.45
C LEU A 189 -0.41 -3.31 8.00
N LEU A 190 -0.93 -4.51 7.74
CA LEU A 190 -0.95 -5.07 6.39
C LEU A 190 -2.35 -5.14 5.81
N PHE A 191 -3.35 -5.49 6.61
CA PHE A 191 -4.69 -5.75 6.10
C PHE A 191 -5.49 -4.47 5.84
N LEU A 192 -5.51 -3.51 6.78
CA LEU A 192 -6.28 -2.26 6.63
C LEU A 192 -5.83 -1.39 5.44
N PRO A 193 -4.52 -1.11 5.24
CA PRO A 193 -4.07 -0.33 4.09
C PRO A 193 -4.37 -1.04 2.77
N SER A 194 -4.07 -2.33 2.68
CA SER A 194 -4.35 -3.13 1.48
C SER A 194 -5.84 -3.18 1.16
N PHE A 195 -6.71 -3.25 2.19
CA PHE A 195 -8.16 -3.24 1.99
C PHE A 195 -8.66 -1.88 1.50
N TYR A 196 -8.13 -0.79 2.06
CA TYR A 196 -8.43 0.56 1.61
C TYR A 196 -8.02 0.75 0.15
N GLU A 197 -6.79 0.37 -0.21
CA GLU A 197 -6.28 0.47 -1.57
C GLU A 197 -7.04 -0.43 -2.56
N LEU A 198 -7.40 -1.66 -2.16
CA LEU A 198 -8.26 -2.53 -2.98
C LEU A 198 -9.66 -1.95 -3.20
N ARG A 199 -10.17 -1.17 -2.25
CA ARG A 199 -11.47 -0.51 -2.37
C ARG A 199 -11.39 0.74 -3.25
N THR A 200 -10.39 1.60 -3.04
CA THR A 200 -10.21 2.82 -3.84
C THR A 200 -9.90 2.49 -5.29
N SER A 201 -9.04 1.50 -5.52
CA SER A 201 -8.65 1.08 -6.87
C SER A 201 -9.81 0.51 -7.70
N ARG A 202 -10.87 0.03 -7.06
CA ARG A 202 -12.11 -0.46 -7.70
C ARG A 202 -13.22 0.58 -7.76
N LYS A 203 -13.00 1.76 -7.21
CA LYS A 203 -13.96 2.84 -7.33
C LYS A 203 -14.04 3.23 -8.80
N VAL A 204 -15.24 3.11 -9.35
CA VAL A 204 -15.53 3.54 -10.72
C VAL A 204 -16.16 4.92 -10.64
N THR A 205 -15.56 5.86 -11.35
CA THR A 205 -16.17 7.16 -11.65
C THR A 205 -16.75 7.08 -13.05
N SER A 206 -18.05 7.33 -13.18
CA SER A 206 -18.76 7.23 -14.46
C SER A 206 -20.00 8.11 -14.43
N LEU A 207 -20.40 8.63 -15.59
CA LEU A 207 -21.66 9.35 -15.72
C LEU A 207 -22.85 8.38 -15.76
N GLY A 208 -22.75 7.31 -16.54
CA GLY A 208 -23.82 6.32 -16.73
C GLY A 208 -24.00 5.26 -15.64
N ASN A 209 -23.43 5.44 -14.44
CA ASN A 209 -23.40 4.45 -13.35
C ASN A 209 -22.82 3.07 -13.78
N ILE A 210 -21.76 3.10 -14.59
CA ILE A 210 -21.08 1.90 -15.07
C ILE A 210 -20.41 1.19 -13.88
N THR A 211 -20.61 -0.12 -13.79
CA THR A 211 -20.06 -0.94 -12.71
C THR A 211 -18.72 -1.57 -13.11
N ALA A 212 -17.90 -1.89 -12.12
CA ALA A 212 -16.65 -2.64 -12.32
C ALA A 212 -16.86 -4.01 -13.01
N LYS A 213 -18.05 -4.60 -12.86
CA LYS A 213 -18.40 -5.88 -13.50
C LYS A 213 -18.65 -5.70 -15.00
N GLU A 214 -19.32 -4.62 -15.38
CA GLU A 214 -19.55 -4.27 -16.79
C GLU A 214 -18.23 -3.92 -17.46
N ILE A 215 -17.38 -3.14 -16.79
CA ILE A 215 -16.01 -2.85 -17.25
C ILE A 215 -15.22 -4.13 -17.55
N ASP A 216 -15.19 -5.09 -16.62
CA ASP A 216 -14.45 -6.35 -16.81
C ASP A 216 -15.02 -7.18 -17.97
N ALA A 217 -16.35 -7.20 -18.11
CA ALA A 217 -17.01 -7.93 -19.18
C ALA A 217 -16.73 -7.30 -20.54
N GLU A 218 -16.81 -5.97 -20.62
CA GLU A 218 -16.60 -5.21 -21.84
C GLU A 218 -15.15 -5.31 -22.31
N ALA A 219 -14.18 -5.12 -21.42
CA ALA A 219 -12.76 -5.25 -21.73
C ALA A 219 -12.34 -6.68 -22.09
N CYS A 220 -13.17 -7.70 -21.86
CA CYS A 220 -12.93 -9.07 -22.30
C CYS A 220 -13.53 -9.40 -23.67
N LYS A 221 -14.31 -8.50 -24.29
CA LYS A 221 -14.88 -8.71 -25.62
C LYS A 221 -13.80 -8.62 -26.70
N ASP A 222 -13.95 -9.45 -27.73
CA ASP A 222 -13.14 -9.36 -28.94
C ASP A 222 -13.30 -7.97 -29.58
N GLY A 223 -12.18 -7.39 -30.02
CA GLY A 223 -12.14 -6.02 -30.55
C GLY A 223 -11.87 -4.92 -29.53
N SER A 224 -11.75 -5.25 -28.23
CA SER A 224 -11.28 -4.29 -27.22
C SER A 224 -9.79 -4.01 -27.42
N VAL A 225 -9.42 -2.73 -27.54
CA VAL A 225 -8.03 -2.28 -27.72
C VAL A 225 -7.50 -1.78 -26.38
N TRP A 226 -6.30 -2.25 -26.02
CA TRP A 226 -5.58 -1.79 -24.83
C TRP A 226 -4.42 -0.90 -25.25
N LEU A 227 -4.49 0.37 -24.84
CA LEU A 227 -3.42 1.36 -24.95
C LEU A 227 -2.63 1.30 -23.64
N SER A 228 -1.47 0.66 -23.67
CA SER A 228 -0.68 0.32 -22.49
C SER A 228 -0.07 1.51 -21.80
N ASP A 229 0.43 2.46 -22.57
CA ASP A 229 1.17 3.61 -22.06
C ASP A 229 0.22 4.67 -21.52
N LEU A 230 -0.94 4.84 -22.17
CA LEU A 230 -2.06 5.62 -21.66
C LEU A 230 -2.89 4.87 -20.60
N ARG A 231 -2.76 3.55 -20.49
CA ARG A 231 -3.58 2.70 -19.60
C ARG A 231 -5.08 2.84 -19.84
N ILE A 232 -5.46 2.94 -21.10
CA ILE A 232 -6.84 3.13 -21.56
C ILE A 232 -7.29 1.92 -22.35
N TYR A 233 -8.50 1.45 -22.05
CA TYR A 233 -9.24 0.53 -22.90
C TYR A 233 -10.22 1.30 -23.77
N VAL A 234 -10.18 1.00 -25.07
CA VAL A 234 -11.22 1.41 -26.02
C VAL A 234 -12.00 0.15 -26.38
N THR A 235 -13.29 0.14 -26.03
CA THR A 235 -14.13 -1.06 -26.17
C THR A 235 -15.25 -0.83 -27.20
N GLU A 236 -16.23 -1.73 -27.29
CA GLU A 236 -17.36 -1.53 -28.20
C GLU A 236 -18.26 -0.36 -27.75
N ASN A 237 -18.47 -0.18 -26.44
CA ASN A 237 -19.48 0.74 -25.91
C ASN A 237 -18.93 1.86 -25.01
N MET A 238 -17.66 1.80 -24.60
CA MET A 238 -17.08 2.76 -23.67
C MET A 238 -15.57 2.93 -23.82
N VAL A 239 -15.10 4.07 -23.32
CA VAL A 239 -13.69 4.32 -23.01
C VAL A 239 -13.49 4.13 -21.51
N LEU A 240 -12.46 3.37 -21.14
CA LEU A 240 -12.11 3.05 -19.76
C LEU A 240 -10.67 3.49 -19.48
N GLY A 241 -10.48 4.36 -18.50
CA GLY A 241 -9.18 4.73 -17.95
C GLY A 241 -8.87 4.05 -16.62
N ILE A 242 -7.64 3.55 -16.45
CA ILE A 242 -7.14 2.99 -15.19
C ILE A 242 -6.15 3.98 -14.55
N ILE A 243 -6.62 4.74 -13.56
CA ILE A 243 -5.79 5.71 -12.85
C ILE A 243 -4.90 4.98 -11.85
N SER A 244 -3.61 4.91 -12.16
CA SER A 244 -2.60 4.27 -11.32
C SER A 244 -1.25 4.96 -11.47
N ASP A 245 -0.48 5.03 -10.40
CA ASP A 245 0.95 5.33 -10.44
C ASP A 245 1.76 4.09 -9.98
N ALA A 246 3.10 4.16 -10.04
CA ALA A 246 3.99 3.06 -9.65
C ALA A 246 3.84 2.62 -8.17
N LYS A 247 3.14 3.40 -7.34
CA LYS A 247 3.01 3.22 -5.89
C LYS A 247 1.55 3.10 -5.42
N LYS A 248 0.55 3.55 -6.18
CA LYS A 248 -0.86 3.69 -5.76
C LYS A 248 -1.84 3.58 -6.93
N HIS A 249 -2.98 2.94 -6.68
CA HIS A 249 -4.10 2.87 -7.61
C HIS A 249 -5.25 3.75 -7.11
N TYR A 250 -5.67 4.72 -7.93
CA TYR A 250 -6.62 5.76 -7.53
C TYR A 250 -8.07 5.46 -7.96
N GLY A 251 -8.25 4.56 -8.92
CA GLY A 251 -9.58 4.10 -9.34
C GLY A 251 -9.65 3.81 -10.83
N GLN A 252 -10.88 3.79 -11.34
CA GLN A 252 -11.19 3.63 -12.74
C GLN A 252 -12.15 4.73 -13.17
N VAL A 253 -12.05 5.18 -14.41
CA VAL A 253 -12.99 6.09 -15.04
C VAL A 253 -13.57 5.40 -16.25
N ALA A 254 -14.88 5.35 -16.38
CA ALA A 254 -15.54 4.76 -17.55
C ALA A 254 -16.62 5.70 -18.07
N LEU A 255 -16.59 5.97 -19.36
CA LEU A 255 -17.54 6.84 -20.06
C LEU A 255 -18.01 6.16 -21.34
N LYS A 256 -19.31 6.20 -21.60
CA LYS A 256 -19.84 5.78 -22.92
C LYS A 256 -19.49 6.82 -23.97
N TYR A 257 -19.39 6.41 -25.23
CA TYR A 257 -19.02 7.34 -26.30
C TYR A 257 -19.96 8.53 -26.45
N ASN A 258 -21.26 8.34 -26.23
CA ASN A 258 -22.27 9.40 -26.28
C ASN A 258 -22.24 10.33 -25.05
N GLU A 259 -21.48 9.98 -24.01
CA GLU A 259 -21.29 10.79 -22.81
C GLU A 259 -20.08 11.73 -22.97
N ILE A 260 -19.22 11.51 -23.98
CA ILE A 260 -18.00 12.28 -24.20
C ILE A 260 -18.28 13.42 -25.19
N GLN A 261 -18.01 14.66 -24.78
CA GLN A 261 -18.01 15.82 -25.66
C GLN A 261 -16.62 16.09 -26.22
N ARG A 262 -15.61 16.04 -25.35
CA ARG A 262 -14.21 16.31 -25.70
C ARG A 262 -13.28 15.32 -25.04
N ILE A 263 -12.16 15.05 -25.68
CA ILE A 263 -11.04 14.30 -25.09
C ILE A 263 -9.72 14.88 -25.59
N TYR A 264 -8.75 15.11 -24.70
CA TYR A 264 -7.45 15.65 -25.07
C TYR A 264 -6.37 15.21 -24.07
N GLY A 265 -5.11 15.27 -24.52
CA GLY A 265 -3.94 14.94 -23.73
C GLY A 265 -3.08 16.18 -23.47
N TYR A 266 -2.36 16.23 -22.35
CA TYR A 266 -1.40 17.29 -22.08
C TYR A 266 -0.34 16.86 -21.05
N ASN A 267 0.81 17.53 -21.09
CA ASN A 267 1.92 17.30 -20.18
C ASN A 267 1.75 18.08 -18.88
N LYS A 268 1.63 17.40 -17.74
CA LYS A 268 1.57 18.02 -16.42
C LYS A 268 2.95 18.05 -15.77
N SER A 269 3.38 19.26 -15.40
CA SER A 269 4.59 19.51 -14.62
C SER A 269 4.24 19.74 -13.15
N ASP A 270 4.93 19.07 -12.22
CA ASP A 270 4.89 19.43 -10.80
C ASP A 270 5.95 20.52 -10.52
N GLU A 271 5.51 21.73 -10.17
CA GLU A 271 6.41 22.85 -9.84
C GLU A 271 7.44 22.50 -8.76
N ASN A 272 7.09 21.60 -7.83
CA ASN A 272 7.97 21.20 -6.73
C ASN A 272 8.93 20.07 -7.14
N LYS A 273 8.67 19.41 -8.28
CA LYS A 273 9.41 18.26 -8.77
C LYS A 273 9.50 18.28 -10.30
N PRO A 274 10.30 19.17 -10.88
CA PRO A 274 10.38 19.36 -12.33
C PRO A 274 10.84 18.11 -13.12
N VAL A 275 11.38 17.10 -12.43
CA VAL A 275 11.80 15.82 -13.00
C VAL A 275 10.66 14.80 -13.04
N GLU A 276 9.64 14.92 -12.19
CA GLU A 276 8.44 14.06 -12.24
C GLU A 276 7.37 14.71 -13.13
N ARG A 277 7.40 14.41 -14.43
CA ARG A 277 6.34 14.80 -15.38
C ARG A 277 5.29 13.71 -15.49
N SER A 278 4.03 14.06 -15.70
CA SER A 278 2.98 13.10 -16.06
C SER A 278 2.22 13.54 -17.30
N TYR A 279 1.84 12.58 -18.13
CA TYR A 279 0.94 12.80 -19.26
C TYR A 279 -0.49 12.53 -18.80
N ILE A 280 -1.35 13.54 -18.93
CA ILE A 280 -2.75 13.49 -18.51
C ILE A 280 -3.62 13.32 -19.74
N VAL A 281 -4.54 12.36 -19.71
CA VAL A 281 -5.65 12.27 -20.68
C VAL A 281 -6.93 12.64 -19.96
N GLU A 282 -7.60 13.68 -20.43
CA GLU A 282 -8.81 14.23 -19.84
C GLU A 282 -9.98 14.15 -20.84
N ALA A 283 -11.16 13.77 -20.35
CA ALA A 283 -12.41 13.81 -21.09
C ALA A 283 -13.38 14.79 -20.44
N VAL A 284 -14.00 15.64 -21.27
CA VAL A 284 -15.12 16.49 -20.87
C VAL A 284 -16.39 15.77 -21.26
N ALA A 285 -17.24 15.48 -20.27
CA ALA A 285 -18.49 14.77 -20.52
C ALA A 285 -19.65 15.74 -20.79
N VAL A 286 -20.79 15.19 -21.19
CA VAL A 286 -22.01 15.97 -21.54
C VAL A 286 -22.61 16.76 -20.38
N ASP A 287 -22.22 16.47 -19.14
CA ASP A 287 -22.58 17.22 -17.94
C ASP A 287 -21.67 18.43 -17.69
N GLY A 288 -20.66 18.65 -18.55
CA GLY A 288 -19.65 19.70 -18.41
C GLY A 288 -18.53 19.38 -17.42
N ASN A 289 -18.56 18.22 -16.77
CA ASN A 289 -17.52 17.82 -15.83
C ASN A 289 -16.32 17.20 -16.56
N LYS A 290 -15.14 17.37 -15.97
CA LYS A 290 -13.86 16.80 -16.42
C LYS A 290 -13.58 15.48 -15.73
N TYR A 291 -13.13 14.50 -16.50
CA TYR A 291 -12.82 13.16 -16.05
C TYR A 291 -11.41 12.78 -16.53
N ILE A 292 -10.50 12.51 -15.59
CA ILE A 292 -9.13 12.08 -15.91
C ILE A 292 -9.15 10.59 -16.26
N LEU A 293 -8.94 10.26 -17.53
CA LEU A 293 -8.85 8.87 -18.00
C LEU A 293 -7.46 8.29 -17.76
N SER A 294 -6.40 9.10 -17.85
CA SER A 294 -5.02 8.69 -17.58
C SER A 294 -4.25 9.75 -16.84
N ASP A 295 -3.37 9.31 -15.94
CA ASP A 295 -2.33 10.11 -15.28
C ASP A 295 -1.06 9.26 -15.22
N SER A 296 -0.32 9.27 -16.32
CA SER A 296 0.81 8.38 -16.53
C SER A 296 2.11 9.13 -16.31
N LYS A 297 2.86 8.74 -15.27
CA LYS A 297 4.18 9.33 -15.00
C LYS A 297 5.15 8.98 -16.11
N MET A 298 5.83 9.99 -16.63
CA MET A 298 6.86 9.78 -17.64
C MET A 298 8.00 8.99 -17.03
N THR A 299 8.28 7.81 -17.58
CA THR A 299 9.41 7.01 -17.09
C THR A 299 10.51 6.86 -18.12
N TRP A 300 10.27 6.55 -19.41
CA TRP A 300 11.39 6.25 -20.32
C TRP A 300 11.26 6.54 -21.84
N SER A 301 10.12 6.96 -22.39
CA SER A 301 10.01 7.39 -23.81
C SER A 301 8.74 8.18 -24.03
N SER A 302 8.80 9.21 -24.86
CA SER A 302 7.65 10.04 -25.20
C SER A 302 6.90 9.61 -26.46
N ASP A 303 7.61 8.96 -27.39
CA ASP A 303 7.07 8.52 -28.67
C ASP A 303 5.85 7.59 -28.50
N ASP A 304 5.86 6.77 -27.45
CA ASP A 304 4.82 5.78 -27.19
C ASP A 304 3.47 6.43 -26.82
N TRP A 305 3.45 7.60 -26.15
CA TRP A 305 2.20 8.26 -25.79
C TRP A 305 1.56 9.00 -26.94
N THR A 306 2.35 9.71 -27.76
CA THR A 306 1.80 10.46 -28.89
C THR A 306 1.14 9.51 -29.88
N ASN A 307 1.80 8.38 -30.17
CA ASN A 307 1.26 7.33 -31.03
C ASN A 307 -0.01 6.68 -30.46
N GLU A 308 -0.02 6.35 -29.16
CA GLU A 308 -1.23 5.82 -28.52
C GLU A 308 -2.36 6.87 -28.44
N MET A 309 -2.03 8.16 -28.33
CA MET A 309 -3.02 9.24 -28.28
C MET A 309 -3.70 9.45 -29.64
N ASP A 310 -2.94 9.44 -30.73
CA ASP A 310 -3.50 9.50 -32.08
C ASP A 310 -4.39 8.27 -32.33
N THR A 311 -3.92 7.08 -31.93
CA THR A 311 -4.72 5.84 -31.98
C THR A 311 -6.02 5.97 -31.16
N LEU A 312 -5.94 6.55 -29.95
CA LEU A 312 -7.12 6.79 -29.11
C LEU A 312 -8.13 7.71 -29.81
N PHE A 313 -7.65 8.80 -30.42
CA PHE A 313 -8.51 9.74 -31.14
C PHE A 313 -9.19 9.10 -32.34
N GLU A 314 -8.47 8.32 -33.14
CA GLU A 314 -9.02 7.60 -34.27
C GLU A 314 -10.13 6.64 -33.83
N LEU A 315 -9.85 5.80 -32.83
CA LEU A 315 -10.81 4.82 -32.32
C LEU A 315 -12.05 5.49 -31.70
N ILE A 316 -11.89 6.62 -31.01
CA ILE A 316 -13.03 7.36 -30.44
C ILE A 316 -13.85 8.01 -31.55
N LYS A 317 -13.22 8.63 -32.56
CA LYS A 317 -13.94 9.26 -33.69
C LYS A 317 -14.71 8.25 -34.52
N ASP A 318 -14.19 7.03 -34.70
CA ASP A 318 -14.92 5.93 -35.33
C ASP A 318 -16.24 5.62 -34.58
N LYS A 319 -16.22 5.66 -33.25
CA LYS A 319 -17.39 5.36 -32.40
C LYS A 319 -18.32 6.56 -32.18
N ASN A 320 -17.78 7.77 -32.13
CA ASN A 320 -18.54 9.01 -32.03
C ASN A 320 -17.82 10.14 -32.80
N PRO A 321 -18.21 10.37 -34.07
CA PRO A 321 -17.58 11.39 -34.91
C PRO A 321 -17.72 12.83 -34.41
N ASN A 322 -18.62 13.09 -33.45
CA ASN A 322 -18.87 14.44 -32.93
C ASN A 322 -17.91 14.83 -31.79
N VAL A 323 -17.13 13.88 -31.26
CA VAL A 323 -16.16 14.16 -30.18
C VAL A 323 -15.08 15.11 -30.70
N GLN A 324 -14.84 16.18 -29.95
CA GLN A 324 -13.72 17.08 -30.21
C GLN A 324 -12.46 16.54 -29.53
N CYS A 325 -11.32 16.55 -30.23
CA CYS A 325 -10.05 16.05 -29.70
C CYS A 325 -9.17 17.15 -29.07
N GLU A 326 -9.79 18.29 -28.75
CA GLU A 326 -9.12 19.51 -28.31
C GLU A 326 -9.92 20.18 -27.17
N PRO A 327 -9.28 20.98 -26.30
CA PRO A 327 -9.97 21.80 -25.32
C PRO A 327 -10.95 22.82 -25.94
N ASP A 328 -11.90 23.33 -25.15
CA ASP A 328 -12.88 24.34 -25.61
C ASP A 328 -12.24 25.69 -25.96
N ASP A 329 -11.17 26.07 -25.26
CA ASP A 329 -10.55 27.39 -25.30
C ASP A 329 -9.15 27.37 -25.95
N VAL A 330 -8.82 26.31 -26.69
CA VAL A 330 -7.50 26.18 -27.32
C VAL A 330 -7.21 27.34 -28.27
N LYS A 331 -6.00 27.89 -28.17
CA LYS A 331 -5.45 28.89 -29.09
C LYS A 331 -4.24 28.32 -29.80
N TYR A 332 -3.99 28.83 -31.00
CA TYR A 332 -2.90 28.38 -31.85
C TYR A 332 -1.95 29.51 -32.18
N LEU A 333 -0.66 29.20 -32.16
CA LEU A 333 0.42 30.03 -32.69
C LEU A 333 1.21 29.20 -33.70
N THR A 334 1.47 29.80 -34.86
CA THR A 334 2.29 29.20 -35.89
C THR A 334 3.52 30.07 -36.13
N TYR A 335 4.69 29.45 -36.05
CA TYR A 335 5.96 30.06 -36.41
C TYR A 335 6.54 29.36 -37.62
N ARG A 336 7.25 30.13 -38.46
CA ARG A 336 7.79 29.69 -39.74
C ARG A 336 9.31 29.78 -39.71
N PHE A 337 9.98 28.71 -40.13
CA PHE A 337 11.44 28.60 -40.16
C PHE A 337 11.88 28.08 -41.53
N ALA A 338 13.02 28.53 -42.02
CA ALA A 338 13.70 27.86 -43.12
C ALA A 338 14.48 26.67 -42.56
N TYR A 339 14.74 25.65 -43.39
CA TYR A 339 15.63 24.56 -43.03
C TYR A 339 16.54 24.18 -44.21
N THR A 340 17.71 23.66 -43.90
CA THR A 340 18.67 23.09 -44.85
C THR A 340 19.18 21.76 -44.33
N VAL A 341 19.33 20.77 -45.22
CA VAL A 341 19.91 19.47 -44.88
C VAL A 341 21.42 19.53 -45.13
N LEU A 342 22.19 19.25 -44.08
CA LEU A 342 23.65 19.24 -44.11
C LEU A 342 24.16 17.80 -44.02
N ASP A 343 25.25 17.48 -44.71
CA ASP A 343 25.98 16.21 -44.53
C ASP A 343 26.75 16.15 -43.19
N GLU A 344 27.38 15.02 -42.88
CA GLU A 344 28.20 14.83 -41.66
C GLU A 344 29.35 15.86 -41.54
N ASP A 345 29.80 16.43 -42.67
CA ASP A 345 30.85 17.43 -42.73
C ASP A 345 30.31 18.88 -42.67
N GLY A 346 28.98 19.06 -42.55
CA GLY A 346 28.30 20.35 -42.43
C GLY A 346 28.09 21.09 -43.75
N ASN A 347 28.21 20.41 -44.90
CA ASN A 347 27.95 21.01 -46.21
C ASN A 347 26.50 20.76 -46.65
N GLU A 348 25.92 21.73 -47.36
CA GLU A 348 24.59 21.55 -47.97
C GLU A 348 24.63 20.39 -48.98
N SER A 349 23.89 19.33 -48.70
CA SER A 349 23.82 18.16 -49.56
C SER A 349 22.55 18.22 -50.40
N SER A 350 22.72 18.35 -51.72
CA SER A 350 21.60 18.20 -52.67
C SER A 350 21.25 16.74 -52.99
N GLU A 351 22.07 15.78 -52.52
CA GLU A 351 21.92 14.34 -52.80
C GLU A 351 21.28 13.56 -51.64
N MET A 352 21.31 14.10 -50.41
CA MET A 352 20.61 13.50 -49.27
C MET A 352 19.16 13.97 -49.23
N ALA A 353 18.29 13.26 -49.95
CA ALA A 353 16.86 13.41 -49.83
C ALA A 353 16.39 12.78 -48.50
N VAL A 354 16.40 13.55 -47.43
CA VAL A 354 15.63 13.21 -46.22
C VAL A 354 14.16 13.44 -46.56
N ASP A 355 13.32 12.44 -46.29
CA ASP A 355 11.90 12.59 -46.53
C ASP A 355 11.33 13.64 -45.57
N ALA A 356 10.57 14.60 -46.09
CA ALA A 356 9.89 15.59 -45.25
C ALA A 356 8.95 14.90 -44.26
N GLU A 357 8.39 13.74 -44.62
CA GLU A 357 7.55 12.94 -43.72
C GLU A 357 8.35 12.41 -42.52
N ASP A 358 9.60 12.00 -42.71
CA ASP A 358 10.48 11.52 -41.63
C ASP A 358 10.80 12.67 -40.65
N ILE A 359 11.16 13.85 -41.16
CA ILE A 359 11.42 15.05 -40.34
C ILE A 359 10.21 15.43 -39.49
N ILE A 360 9.02 15.43 -40.12
CA ILE A 360 7.76 15.74 -39.44
C ILE A 360 7.45 14.69 -38.37
N SER A 361 7.63 13.41 -38.69
CA SER A 361 7.39 12.30 -37.77
C SER A 361 8.29 12.40 -36.54
N ASP A 362 9.60 12.60 -36.74
CA ASP A 362 10.58 12.69 -35.66
C ASP A 362 10.34 13.92 -34.78
N PHE A 363 10.01 15.08 -35.38
CA PHE A 363 9.65 16.25 -34.58
C PHE A 363 8.42 15.98 -33.72
N ASN A 364 7.36 15.41 -34.31
CA ASN A 364 6.10 15.17 -33.61
C ASN A 364 6.22 14.09 -32.52
N SER A 365 7.22 13.22 -32.60
CA SER A 365 7.50 12.20 -31.58
C SER A 365 8.43 12.70 -30.46
N SER A 366 9.28 13.71 -30.75
CA SER A 366 10.26 14.30 -29.81
C SER A 366 9.67 14.82 -28.48
N ASN A 367 8.36 15.06 -28.41
CA ASN A 367 7.65 15.56 -27.22
C ASN A 367 8.31 16.83 -26.64
N LEU A 368 8.70 17.70 -27.58
CA LEU A 368 9.35 18.97 -27.33
C LEU A 368 8.52 19.84 -26.38
N GLU A 369 7.19 19.76 -26.46
CA GLU A 369 6.26 20.48 -25.60
C GLU A 369 6.48 20.20 -24.11
N SER A 370 7.03 19.03 -23.75
CA SER A 370 7.31 18.70 -22.35
C SER A 370 8.49 19.51 -21.78
N TYR A 371 9.39 19.99 -22.64
CA TYR A 371 10.54 20.81 -22.26
C TYR A 371 10.21 22.31 -22.18
N PHE A 372 9.07 22.72 -22.75
CA PHE A 372 8.57 24.08 -22.61
C PHE A 372 8.19 24.38 -21.16
N LYS A 373 8.44 25.61 -20.69
CA LYS A 373 7.99 26.06 -19.37
C LYS A 373 7.08 27.27 -19.55
N PRO A 374 5.77 27.16 -19.27
CA PRO A 374 5.06 26.04 -18.61
C PRO A 374 4.55 24.93 -19.56
N ALA A 375 4.99 23.67 -19.40
CA ALA A 375 4.60 22.53 -20.24
C ALA A 375 3.10 22.21 -20.17
N ASP A 376 2.48 22.43 -19.01
CA ASP A 376 1.06 22.20 -18.74
C ASP A 376 0.14 23.23 -19.40
N ALA A 377 0.70 24.26 -20.03
CA ALA A 377 -0.06 25.16 -20.89
C ALA A 377 -0.20 24.61 -22.32
N ILE A 378 0.67 23.68 -22.75
CA ILE A 378 0.69 23.18 -24.13
C ILE A 378 -0.17 21.91 -24.25
N VAL A 379 -1.02 21.88 -25.27
CA VAL A 379 -1.88 20.72 -25.59
C VAL A 379 -1.47 20.02 -26.88
N SER A 380 -0.76 20.69 -27.77
CA SER A 380 -0.20 20.09 -28.97
C SER A 380 0.96 20.91 -29.50
N MET A 381 1.99 20.26 -30.05
CA MET A 381 3.03 20.91 -30.83
C MET A 381 3.27 20.06 -32.08
N LYS A 382 3.02 20.62 -33.26
CA LYS A 382 3.11 19.87 -34.52
C LYS A 382 3.92 20.62 -35.56
N MET A 383 4.75 19.88 -36.28
CA MET A 383 5.44 20.36 -37.47
C MET A 383 4.66 20.00 -38.72
N SER A 384 4.71 20.89 -39.71
CA SER A 384 4.37 20.60 -41.10
C SER A 384 5.35 21.31 -42.04
N ILE A 385 5.54 20.75 -43.23
CA ILE A 385 6.36 21.35 -44.29
C ILE A 385 5.45 21.51 -45.51
N PRO A 386 4.82 22.69 -45.71
CA PRO A 386 3.97 22.93 -46.86
C PRO A 386 4.76 22.91 -48.18
N ALA A 387 4.04 22.99 -49.30
CA ALA A 387 4.63 22.90 -50.65
C ALA A 387 5.64 24.02 -50.98
N ASP A 388 5.69 25.09 -50.20
CA ASP A 388 6.69 26.15 -50.34
C ASP A 388 8.03 25.83 -49.65
N GLY A 389 8.14 24.66 -49.02
CA GLY A 389 9.38 24.14 -48.42
C GLY A 389 9.76 24.82 -47.09
N VAL A 390 8.86 25.62 -46.51
CA VAL A 390 9.07 26.28 -45.22
C VAL A 390 8.60 25.35 -44.10
N VAL A 391 9.31 25.31 -42.98
CA VAL A 391 8.87 24.57 -41.80
C VAL A 391 7.89 25.42 -41.02
N GLU A 392 6.70 24.89 -40.75
CA GLU A 392 5.69 25.51 -39.91
C GLU A 392 5.51 24.69 -38.63
N ILE A 393 5.72 25.33 -37.48
CA ILE A 393 5.46 24.73 -36.17
C ILE A 393 4.22 25.38 -35.59
N THR A 394 3.15 24.60 -35.48
CA THR A 394 1.88 25.01 -34.88
C THR A 394 1.80 24.48 -33.46
N THR A 395 1.74 25.39 -32.50
CA THR A 395 1.58 25.06 -31.08
C THR A 395 0.19 25.45 -30.60
N GLY A 396 -0.54 24.47 -30.07
CA GLY A 396 -1.82 24.63 -29.41
C GLY A 396 -1.63 24.74 -27.90
N PHE A 397 -2.27 25.71 -27.26
CA PHE A 397 -2.19 25.94 -25.82
C PHE A 397 -3.55 26.35 -25.23
N PHE A 398 -3.72 26.15 -23.92
CA PHE A 398 -4.92 26.59 -23.20
C PHE A 398 -5.06 28.12 -23.27
N GLY A 399 -6.24 28.60 -23.67
CA GLY A 399 -6.44 30.00 -24.02
C GLY A 399 -6.36 30.94 -22.82
N ASP A 400 -6.60 30.44 -21.62
CA ASP A 400 -6.41 31.15 -20.35
C ASP A 400 -4.94 31.27 -19.92
N ARG A 401 -4.02 30.51 -20.54
CA ARG A 401 -2.57 30.56 -20.32
C ARG A 401 -1.81 31.39 -21.39
N GLU A 402 -2.52 32.12 -22.23
CA GLU A 402 -1.94 32.86 -23.36
C GLU A 402 -0.81 33.82 -22.97
N GLU A 403 -0.98 34.57 -21.88
CA GLU A 403 0.00 35.54 -21.39
C GLU A 403 1.30 34.89 -20.89
N GLU A 404 1.27 33.60 -20.54
CA GLU A 404 2.45 32.82 -20.13
C GLU A 404 3.17 32.22 -21.34
N VAL A 405 2.42 31.82 -22.38
CA VAL A 405 2.96 31.10 -23.54
C VAL A 405 3.53 32.06 -24.58
N LYS A 406 2.74 33.05 -25.02
CA LYS A 406 3.07 33.93 -26.15
C LYS A 406 4.44 34.61 -26.06
N PRO A 407 4.86 35.18 -24.91
CA PRO A 407 6.09 35.95 -24.84
C PRO A 407 7.37 35.12 -24.98
N VAL A 408 7.30 33.81 -24.71
CA VAL A 408 8.49 32.95 -24.56
C VAL A 408 8.52 31.77 -25.54
N LEU A 409 7.40 31.44 -26.18
CA LEU A 409 7.30 30.29 -27.09
C LEU A 409 8.25 30.38 -28.30
N TYR A 410 8.36 31.56 -28.92
CA TYR A 410 9.25 31.75 -30.06
C TYR A 410 10.72 31.50 -29.68
N ASP A 411 11.18 32.11 -28.58
CA ASP A 411 12.55 31.96 -28.10
C ASP A 411 12.85 30.52 -27.68
N PHE A 412 11.88 29.83 -27.07
CA PHE A 412 11.99 28.41 -26.77
C PHE A 412 12.15 27.57 -28.03
N LEU A 413 11.24 27.71 -29.00
CA LEU A 413 11.29 26.96 -30.25
C LEU A 413 12.60 27.25 -30.95
N LYS A 414 12.99 28.51 -31.10
CA LYS A 414 14.29 28.88 -31.68
C LYS A 414 15.45 28.18 -31.00
N GLY A 415 15.53 28.23 -29.66
CA GLY A 415 16.59 27.56 -28.92
C GLY A 415 16.62 26.06 -29.18
N GLN A 416 15.48 25.39 -29.06
CA GLN A 416 15.37 23.96 -29.36
C GLN A 416 15.75 23.65 -30.81
N LEU A 417 15.30 24.47 -31.76
CA LEU A 417 15.53 24.27 -33.18
C LEU A 417 17.02 24.32 -33.55
N MET A 418 17.75 25.24 -32.93
CA MET A 418 19.18 25.45 -33.15
C MET A 418 20.05 24.42 -32.43
N ASP A 419 19.54 23.86 -31.33
CA ASP A 419 20.23 22.84 -30.51
C ASP A 419 19.95 21.40 -30.99
N GLY A 420 19.34 21.22 -32.17
CA GLY A 420 19.05 19.89 -32.73
C GLY A 420 17.88 19.15 -32.07
N TRP A 421 16.99 19.89 -31.37
CA TRP A 421 15.70 19.41 -30.85
C TRP A 421 15.84 18.35 -29.74
N GLY A 422 16.91 18.50 -28.95
CA GLY A 422 17.33 17.58 -27.91
C GLY A 422 18.56 16.79 -28.36
N GLU A 423 19.71 17.02 -27.72
CA GLU A 423 21.05 16.48 -28.05
C GLU A 423 21.14 14.94 -28.18
N ASP A 424 20.08 14.19 -27.89
CA ASP A 424 20.04 12.72 -27.86
C ASP A 424 19.26 12.07 -29.02
N VAL A 425 18.60 12.84 -29.90
CA VAL A 425 18.02 12.26 -31.13
C VAL A 425 19.17 12.10 -32.13
N ASN A 426 19.95 11.02 -31.94
CA ASN A 426 20.86 10.51 -32.96
C ASN A 426 20.02 10.25 -34.22
N MET A 427 20.03 11.22 -35.13
CA MET A 427 19.51 11.06 -36.47
C MET A 427 20.34 9.95 -37.13
N ASP A 428 19.79 8.72 -37.15
CA ASP A 428 20.31 7.57 -37.92
C ASP A 428 20.37 7.86 -39.44
N TYR A 429 20.03 9.09 -39.86
CA TYR A 429 20.02 9.58 -41.24
C TYR A 429 21.41 9.97 -41.78
N GLY A 430 22.46 10.05 -40.94
CA GLY A 430 23.80 10.48 -41.38
C GLY A 430 23.85 11.92 -41.91
N CYS A 431 22.88 12.75 -41.51
CA CYS A 431 22.76 14.17 -41.88
C CYS A 431 22.28 15.00 -40.70
N VAL A 432 22.50 16.31 -40.76
CA VAL A 432 22.07 17.30 -39.76
C VAL A 432 21.04 18.24 -40.39
N ILE A 433 19.93 18.48 -39.72
CA ILE A 433 18.93 19.46 -40.17
C ILE A 433 19.22 20.80 -39.49
N ASP A 434 19.61 21.80 -40.28
CA ASP A 434 19.91 23.15 -39.82
C ASP A 434 18.72 24.08 -40.04
N PHE A 435 18.24 24.73 -38.99
CA PHE A 435 17.09 25.64 -39.03
C PHE A 435 17.55 27.09 -39.05
N LYS A 436 16.88 27.93 -39.86
CA LYS A 436 17.18 29.36 -39.98
C LYS A 436 15.92 30.18 -39.78
N GLU A 437 16.06 31.34 -39.15
CA GLU A 437 14.97 32.31 -39.10
C GLU A 437 14.68 32.79 -40.53
N LEU A 438 13.40 32.94 -40.85
CA LEU A 438 13.01 33.66 -42.05
C LEU A 438 13.23 35.15 -41.79
N ASP A 439 14.01 35.81 -42.65
CA ASP A 439 14.10 37.27 -42.63
C ASP A 439 12.71 37.84 -42.90
N VAL A 440 12.04 38.28 -41.84
CA VAL A 440 10.77 39.00 -41.92
C VAL A 440 11.10 40.42 -42.41
N HIS A 441 11.03 40.64 -43.72
CA HIS A 441 11.02 41.97 -44.32
C HIS A 441 9.61 42.54 -44.44
#